data_AF-A0A537RA80-F1
#
_entry.id   AF-A0A537RA80-F1
#
_cell.length_a   1.000
_cell.length_b   1.000
_cell.length_c   1.000
_cell.angle_alpha   90.00
_cell.angle_beta   90.00
_cell.angle_gamma   90.00
#
_symmetry.space_group_name_H-M   'P 1'
#
loop_
_entity.id
_entity.type
_entity.pdbx_description
1 polymer ?
#
loop_
_entity_poly.entity_id
_entity_poly.type
_entity_poly.pdbx_seq_one_letter_code
_entity_poly.pdbx_strand_id
1 'polypeptide(L)'
;TTALDVTIQAQILDLMRELQETLGTAIVLITHDMGVVAENADRVVVMYAGRKVEEASAKDLFECPGHPYTKGLLGSIPNVEVAAHTRTRRARLNEIKGMVPSLSNLPKGCTYAPRCGLASAECRASYPPLVQYRPGHWVACWHAEQVLGGAA
;
A
#
# COMPACT_ATOMS: atom_id res chain seq x y z
N THR A 1 -11.49 -4.55 -9.36
CA THR A 1 -12.51 -5.54 -9.78
C THR A 1 -13.67 -5.60 -8.77
N THR A 2 -14.34 -4.47 -8.51
CA THR A 2 -15.36 -4.36 -7.43
C THR A 2 -16.75 -4.92 -7.78
N ALA A 3 -16.91 -5.63 -8.90
CA ALA A 3 -18.21 -6.09 -9.40
C ALA A 3 -18.20 -7.54 -9.93
N LEU A 4 -17.13 -8.29 -9.66
CA LEU A 4 -16.98 -9.68 -10.09
C LEU A 4 -16.91 -10.58 -8.86
N ASP A 5 -17.48 -11.77 -8.96
CA ASP A 5 -17.30 -12.81 -7.95
C ASP A 5 -15.81 -13.17 -7.81
N VAL A 6 -15.38 -13.51 -6.59
CA VAL A 6 -13.97 -13.82 -6.28
C VAL A 6 -13.42 -14.93 -7.19
N THR A 7 -14.26 -15.90 -7.55
CA THR A 7 -13.89 -17.02 -8.44
C THR A 7 -13.62 -16.53 -9.87
N ILE A 8 -14.48 -15.64 -10.39
CA ILE A 8 -14.32 -15.08 -11.73
C ILE A 8 -13.15 -14.13 -11.80
N GLN A 9 -12.92 -13.36 -10.72
CA GLN A 9 -11.75 -12.50 -10.61
C GLN A 9 -10.45 -13.30 -10.71
N ALA A 10 -10.33 -14.43 -10.01
CA ALA A 10 -9.16 -15.31 -10.10
C ALA A 10 -8.95 -15.82 -11.53
N GLN A 11 -10.00 -16.33 -12.18
CA GLN A 11 -9.94 -16.82 -13.56
C GLN A 11 -9.49 -15.74 -14.56
N ILE A 12 -9.96 -14.50 -14.39
CA ILE A 12 -9.53 -13.38 -15.24
C ILE A 12 -8.05 -13.04 -15.01
N LEU A 13 -7.60 -13.03 -13.76
CA LEU A 13 -6.20 -12.77 -13.43
C LEU A 13 -5.27 -13.87 -13.96
N ASP A 14 -5.68 -15.13 -13.89
CA ASP A 14 -4.97 -16.27 -14.49
C ASP A 14 -4.84 -16.09 -16.00
N LEU A 15 -5.95 -15.82 -16.68
CA LEU A 15 -5.94 -15.57 -18.13
C LEU A 15 -5.04 -14.38 -18.50
N MET A 16 -5.08 -13.29 -17.71
CA MET A 16 -4.20 -12.15 -17.94
C MET A 16 -2.72 -12.53 -17.83
N ARG A 17 -2.34 -13.36 -16.84
CA ARG A 17 -0.96 -13.86 -16.71
C ARG A 17 -0.56 -14.75 -17.89
N GLU A 18 -1.41 -15.68 -18.29
CA GLU A 18 -1.15 -16.53 -19.46
C GLU A 18 -0.94 -15.71 -20.74
N LEU A 19 -1.75 -14.67 -20.94
CA LEU A 19 -1.61 -13.75 -22.08
C LEU A 19 -0.33 -12.92 -21.98
N GLN A 20 0.05 -12.47 -20.79
CA GLN A 20 1.32 -11.76 -20.57
C GLN A 20 2.51 -12.60 -21.01
N GLU A 21 2.57 -13.85 -20.55
CA GLU A 21 3.64 -14.80 -20.85
C GLU A 21 3.67 -15.17 -22.34
N THR A 22 2.51 -15.47 -22.90
CA THR A 22 2.39 -15.89 -24.31
C THR A 22 2.76 -14.77 -25.28
N LEU A 23 2.38 -13.52 -24.96
CA LEU A 23 2.60 -12.37 -25.83
C LEU A 23 3.88 -11.59 -25.50
N GLY A 24 4.56 -11.90 -24.40
CA GLY A 24 5.75 -11.17 -23.93
C GLY A 24 5.47 -9.70 -23.61
N THR A 25 4.26 -9.39 -23.12
CA THR A 25 3.81 -8.01 -22.86
C THR A 25 3.94 -7.64 -21.38
N ALA A 26 3.81 -6.35 -21.05
CA ALA A 26 3.72 -5.88 -19.67
C ALA A 26 2.27 -5.57 -19.32
N ILE A 27 1.86 -5.90 -18.10
CA ILE A 27 0.52 -5.58 -17.57
C ILE A 27 0.64 -4.56 -16.45
N VAL A 28 -0.17 -3.51 -16.53
CA VAL A 28 -0.36 -2.55 -15.42
C VAL A 28 -1.75 -2.76 -14.84
N LEU A 29 -1.80 -3.33 -13.64
CA LEU A 29 -3.04 -3.57 -12.91
C LEU A 29 -3.31 -2.43 -11.92
N ILE A 30 -4.53 -1.90 -11.92
CA ILE A 30 -5.01 -0.92 -10.93
C ILE A 30 -6.05 -1.60 -10.05
N THR A 31 -5.73 -1.78 -8.77
CA THR A 31 -6.62 -2.39 -7.79
C THR A 31 -6.48 -1.72 -6.42
N HIS A 32 -7.53 -1.86 -5.61
CA HIS A 32 -7.54 -1.46 -4.20
C HIS A 32 -7.40 -2.67 -3.26
N ASP A 33 -7.39 -3.88 -3.83
CA ASP A 33 -7.31 -5.14 -3.11
C ASP A 33 -5.85 -5.60 -3.03
N MET A 34 -5.30 -5.59 -1.81
CA MET A 34 -3.92 -6.01 -1.56
C MET A 34 -3.73 -7.53 -1.71
N GLY A 35 -4.77 -8.36 -1.56
CA GLY A 35 -4.67 -9.80 -1.81
C GLY A 35 -4.33 -10.09 -3.27
N VAL A 36 -5.02 -9.39 -4.19
CA VAL A 36 -4.71 -9.45 -5.62
C VAL A 36 -3.28 -9.01 -5.92
N VAL A 37 -2.84 -7.91 -5.28
CA VAL A 37 -1.47 -7.40 -5.47
C VAL A 37 -0.44 -8.43 -5.01
N ALA A 38 -0.65 -9.08 -3.86
CA ALA A 38 0.28 -10.05 -3.30
C ALA A 38 0.55 -11.24 -4.24
N GLU A 39 -0.47 -11.66 -5.01
CA GLU A 39 -0.40 -12.85 -5.86
C GLU A 39 -0.02 -12.55 -7.32
N ASN A 40 -0.20 -11.31 -7.80
CA ASN A 40 -0.17 -11.00 -9.23
C ASN A 40 0.84 -9.93 -9.64
N ALA A 41 1.43 -9.19 -8.70
CA ALA A 41 2.31 -8.06 -9.03
C ALA A 41 3.77 -8.39 -8.74
N ASP A 42 4.65 -8.10 -9.69
CA ASP A 42 6.10 -8.08 -9.44
C ASP A 42 6.51 -6.81 -8.68
N ARG A 43 5.92 -5.68 -9.06
CA ARG A 43 6.20 -4.34 -8.55
C ARG A 43 4.92 -3.61 -8.23
N VAL A 44 4.90 -2.92 -7.09
CA VAL A 44 3.72 -2.24 -6.57
C VAL A 44 3.98 -0.75 -6.44
N VAL A 45 3.03 0.07 -6.89
CA VAL A 45 3.00 1.51 -6.66
C VAL A 45 1.79 1.82 -5.79
N VAL A 46 2.03 2.29 -4.57
CA VAL A 46 0.98 2.74 -3.65
C VAL A 46 0.73 4.22 -3.90
N MET A 47 -0.55 4.56 -4.08
CA MET A 47 -0.99 5.94 -4.27
C MET A 47 -1.91 6.39 -3.14
N TYR A 48 -1.79 7.66 -2.75
CA TYR A 48 -2.69 8.31 -1.82
C TYR A 48 -3.04 9.73 -2.30
N ALA A 49 -4.34 10.01 -2.44
CA ALA A 49 -4.85 11.32 -2.86
C ALA A 49 -4.16 11.86 -4.12
N GLY A 50 -4.03 11.01 -5.15
CA GLY A 50 -3.41 11.37 -6.44
C GLY A 50 -1.88 11.44 -6.42
N ARG A 51 -1.22 11.06 -5.32
CA ARG A 51 0.24 11.05 -5.21
C ARG A 51 0.78 9.64 -5.07
N LYS A 52 1.87 9.33 -5.77
CA LYS A 52 2.69 8.15 -5.52
C LYS A 52 3.39 8.32 -4.18
N VAL A 53 3.06 7.47 -3.21
CA VAL A 53 3.63 7.55 -1.85
C VAL A 53 4.67 6.48 -1.57
N GLU A 54 4.61 5.36 -2.29
CA GLU A 54 5.57 4.26 -2.15
C GLU A 54 5.64 3.42 -3.43
N GLU A 55 6.83 2.92 -3.77
CA GLU A 55 7.06 1.91 -4.80
C GLU A 55 8.09 0.89 -4.33
N ALA A 56 7.81 -0.40 -4.49
CA ALA A 56 8.75 -1.48 -4.16
C ALA A 56 8.39 -2.75 -4.95
N SER A 57 9.22 -3.79 -4.84
CA SER A 57 8.78 -5.14 -5.19
C SER A 57 7.56 -5.52 -4.33
N ALA A 58 6.68 -6.39 -4.81
CA ALA A 58 5.57 -6.84 -3.98
C ALA A 58 6.08 -7.42 -2.66
N LYS A 59 7.08 -8.30 -2.72
CA LYS A 59 7.71 -8.88 -1.52
C LYS A 59 8.14 -7.82 -0.50
N ASP A 60 8.97 -6.85 -0.91
CA ASP A 60 9.50 -5.85 0.02
C ASP A 60 8.40 -4.94 0.58
N LEU A 61 7.38 -4.64 -0.23
CA LEU A 61 6.24 -3.83 0.22
C LEU A 61 5.47 -4.53 1.35
N PHE A 62 5.20 -5.84 1.21
CA PHE A 62 4.46 -6.62 2.19
C PHE A 62 5.28 -6.93 3.45
N GLU A 63 6.59 -7.15 3.31
CA GLU A 63 7.48 -7.46 4.44
C GLU A 63 7.95 -6.21 5.20
N CYS A 64 8.28 -5.14 4.49
CA CYS A 64 8.95 -3.96 5.03
C CYS A 64 8.34 -2.64 4.50
N PRO A 65 7.04 -2.35 4.69
CA PRO A 65 6.43 -1.12 4.19
C PRO A 65 7.10 0.11 4.79
N GLY A 66 7.43 1.10 3.96
CA GLY A 66 8.16 2.32 4.34
C GLY A 66 7.30 3.57 4.53
N HIS A 67 6.07 3.61 4.01
CA HIS A 67 5.15 4.72 4.24
C HIS A 67 4.13 4.39 5.34
N PRO A 68 3.83 5.29 6.29
CA PRO A 68 2.83 5.05 7.35
C PRO A 68 1.43 4.67 6.83
N TYR A 69 1.08 5.16 5.64
CA TYR A 69 -0.14 4.76 4.93
C TYR A 69 -0.11 3.30 4.49
N THR A 70 0.95 2.86 3.80
CA THR A 70 1.12 1.47 3.35
C THR A 70 1.14 0.51 4.54
N LYS A 71 1.85 0.86 5.61
CA LYS A 71 1.83 0.10 6.86
C LYS A 71 0.42 -0.01 7.46
N GLY A 72 -0.34 1.08 7.41
CA GLY A 72 -1.74 1.08 7.80
C GLY A 72 -2.60 0.17 6.91
N LEU A 73 -2.43 0.24 5.58
CA LEU A 73 -3.16 -0.59 4.61
C LEU A 73 -2.94 -2.08 4.87
N LEU A 74 -1.67 -2.50 5.00
CA LEU A 74 -1.32 -3.88 5.26
C LEU A 74 -1.81 -4.34 6.64
N GLY A 75 -1.73 -3.48 7.65
CA GLY A 75 -2.26 -3.75 8.98
C GLY A 75 -3.79 -3.89 9.04
N SER A 76 -4.51 -3.36 8.06
CA SER A 76 -5.97 -3.51 7.92
C SER A 76 -6.38 -4.82 7.24
N ILE A 77 -5.44 -5.56 6.64
CA ILE A 77 -5.74 -6.85 5.99
C ILE A 77 -5.98 -7.91 7.09
N PRO A 78 -7.10 -8.65 7.05
CA PRO A 78 -7.36 -9.72 8.01
C PRO A 78 -6.31 -10.83 7.88
N ASN A 79 -5.56 -11.09 8.95
CA ASN A 79 -4.71 -12.27 8.99
C ASN A 79 -5.56 -13.50 9.37
N VAL A 80 -5.84 -14.34 8.37
CA VAL A 80 -6.70 -15.54 8.50
C VAL A 80 -6.08 -16.57 9.45
N GLU A 81 -4.75 -16.70 9.50
CA GLU A 81 -4.06 -17.61 10.40
C GLU A 81 -4.19 -17.16 11.86
N VAL A 82 -4.04 -15.85 12.13
CA VAL A 82 -4.21 -15.29 13.49
C VAL A 82 -5.66 -15.36 13.95
N ALA A 83 -6.62 -15.18 13.03
CA ALA A 83 -8.05 -15.30 13.31
C ALA A 83 -8.48 -16.74 13.65
N ALA A 84 -7.87 -17.75 13.01
CA ALA A 84 -8.18 -19.16 13.25
C ALA A 84 -7.68 -19.69 14.61
N HIS A 85 -6.56 -19.16 15.12
CA HIS A 85 -5.93 -19.63 16.36
C HIS A 85 -6.39 -18.89 17.63
N THR A 86 -7.17 -17.81 17.49
CA THR A 86 -7.58 -16.96 18.62
C THR A 86 -9.08 -17.11 18.93
N ARG A 87 -9.48 -18.22 19.58
CA ARG A 87 -10.87 -18.51 19.99
C ARG A 87 -11.51 -17.50 20.97
N THR A 88 -10.76 -16.50 21.46
CA THR A 88 -11.20 -15.68 22.61
C THR A 88 -11.04 -14.16 22.50
N ARG A 89 -10.58 -13.60 21.38
CA ARG A 89 -10.73 -12.15 21.13
C ARG A 89 -10.90 -11.94 19.63
N ARG A 90 -12.03 -11.37 19.20
CA ARG A 90 -12.08 -10.65 17.91
C ARG A 90 -10.95 -9.62 17.96
N ALA A 91 -9.81 -9.93 17.36
CA ALA A 91 -8.76 -8.94 17.16
C ALA A 91 -9.43 -7.79 16.41
N ARG A 92 -9.50 -6.61 17.04
CA ARG A 92 -10.08 -5.44 16.40
C ARG A 92 -9.25 -5.19 15.14
N LEU A 93 -9.93 -5.13 13.99
CA LEU A 93 -9.29 -4.74 12.74
C LEU A 93 -8.65 -3.37 12.96
N ASN A 94 -7.37 -3.25 12.61
CA ASN A 94 -6.68 -1.97 12.69
C ASN A 94 -7.19 -1.10 11.55
N GLU A 95 -8.01 -0.10 11.87
CA GLU A 95 -8.51 0.87 10.90
C GLU A 95 -7.57 2.08 10.80
N ILE A 96 -7.42 2.61 9.58
CA ILE A 96 -6.75 3.89 9.38
C ILE A 96 -7.72 5.02 9.75
N LYS A 97 -7.47 5.66 10.89
CA LYS A 97 -8.30 6.75 11.44
C LYS A 97 -8.50 7.91 10.45
N GLY A 98 -9.62 8.62 10.63
CA GLY A 98 -9.96 9.84 9.90
C GLY A 98 -10.46 9.62 8.47
N MET A 99 -10.79 10.72 7.80
CA MET A 99 -11.36 10.73 6.45
C MET A 99 -10.30 11.06 5.39
N VAL A 100 -10.43 10.49 4.19
CA VAL A 100 -9.61 10.87 3.03
C VAL A 100 -9.85 12.35 2.71
N PRO A 101 -8.80 13.18 2.51
CA PRO A 101 -8.98 14.59 2.18
C PRO A 101 -9.66 14.75 0.82
N SER A 102 -10.40 15.84 0.64
CA SER A 102 -10.96 16.18 -0.66
C SER A 102 -9.85 16.48 -1.66
N LEU A 103 -9.95 15.92 -2.87
CA LEU A 103 -9.02 16.23 -3.96
C LEU A 103 -9.13 17.69 -4.43
N SER A 104 -10.26 18.35 -4.19
CA SER A 104 -10.46 19.78 -4.51
C SER A 104 -9.78 20.73 -3.52
N ASN A 105 -9.37 20.24 -2.35
CA ASN A 105 -8.74 21.05 -1.31
C ASN A 105 -7.70 20.22 -0.54
N LEU A 106 -6.60 19.88 -1.22
CA LEU A 106 -5.51 19.11 -0.64
C LEU A 106 -4.69 19.95 0.35
N PRO A 107 -4.17 19.34 1.43
CA PRO A 107 -3.19 19.98 2.30
C PRO A 107 -1.97 20.47 1.50
N LYS A 108 -1.33 21.56 1.97
CA LYS A 108 -0.10 22.11 1.36
C LYS A 108 1.05 21.11 1.40
N GLY A 109 1.23 20.43 2.53
CA GLY A 109 2.28 19.43 2.74
C GLY A 109 1.88 18.03 2.30
N CYS A 110 2.41 17.02 3.01
CA CYS A 110 2.02 15.63 2.84
C CYS A 110 0.49 15.45 2.92
N THR A 111 -0.10 14.89 1.87
CA THR A 111 -1.56 14.67 1.78
C THR A 111 -2.08 13.70 2.84
N TYR A 112 -1.23 12.81 3.35
CA TYR A 112 -1.58 11.86 4.42
C TYR A 112 -1.38 12.42 5.84
N ALA A 113 -0.76 13.60 6.01
CA ALA A 113 -0.47 14.17 7.32
C ALA A 113 -1.67 14.26 8.29
N PRO A 114 -2.92 14.56 7.86
CA PRO A 114 -4.08 14.60 8.75
C PRO A 114 -4.44 13.26 9.40
N ARG A 115 -4.01 12.13 8.81
CA ARG A 115 -4.31 10.77 9.27
C ARG A 115 -3.06 10.02 9.76
N CYS A 116 -1.89 10.60 9.54
CA CYS A 116 -0.61 9.99 9.87
C CYS A 116 -0.31 10.15 11.37
N GLY A 117 -0.11 9.03 12.07
CA GLY A 117 0.32 9.04 13.48
C GLY A 117 1.74 9.59 13.72
N LEU A 118 2.54 9.74 12.65
CA LEU A 118 3.90 10.29 12.69
C LEU A 118 3.98 11.72 12.11
N ALA A 119 2.85 12.40 11.89
CA ALA A 119 2.85 13.72 11.25
C ALA A 119 3.64 14.77 12.07
N SER A 120 4.69 15.34 11.48
CA SER A 120 5.46 16.45 12.04
C SER A 120 5.03 17.81 11.45
N ALA A 121 5.62 18.90 11.95
CA ALA A 121 5.43 20.23 11.37
C ALA A 121 5.89 20.28 9.89
N GLU A 122 6.99 19.62 9.57
CA GLU A 122 7.51 19.52 8.20
C GLU A 122 6.53 18.80 7.26
N CYS A 123 5.89 17.72 7.73
CA CYS A 123 4.83 17.05 6.96
C CYS A 123 3.67 17.99 6.59
N ARG A 124 3.39 19.02 7.40
CA ARG A 124 2.30 19.98 7.14
C ARG A 124 2.76 21.15 6.27
N ALA A 125 4.04 21.49 6.30
CA ALA A 125 4.64 22.60 5.58
C ALA A 125 4.93 22.26 4.11
N SER A 126 5.49 21.07 3.84
CA SER A 126 5.95 20.67 2.50
C SER A 126 5.64 19.19 2.21
N TYR A 127 5.46 18.89 0.92
CA TYR A 127 5.29 17.52 0.46
C TYR A 127 6.66 16.83 0.38
N PRO A 128 6.84 15.63 0.95
CA PRO A 128 8.12 14.93 0.93
C PRO A 128 8.52 14.51 -0.49
N PRO A 129 9.81 14.59 -0.86
CA PRO A 129 10.28 14.04 -2.13
C PRO A 129 10.16 12.51 -2.12
N LEU A 130 9.99 11.92 -3.30
CA LEU A 130 10.09 10.47 -3.47
C LEU A 130 11.58 10.09 -3.51
N VAL A 131 12.06 9.42 -2.47
CA VAL A 131 13.47 9.04 -2.30
C VAL A 131 13.61 7.53 -2.26
N GLN A 132 14.70 7.01 -2.83
CA GLN A 132 15.05 5.60 -2.75
C GLN A 132 15.78 5.31 -1.43
N TYR A 133 15.17 4.50 -0.56
CA TYR A 133 15.75 4.12 0.74
C TYR A 133 16.44 2.76 0.72
N ARG A 134 16.05 1.88 -0.22
CA ARG A 134 16.70 0.60 -0.54
C ARG A 134 16.67 0.38 -2.05
N PRO A 135 17.53 -0.49 -2.63
CA PRO A 135 17.46 -0.80 -4.06
C PRO A 135 16.04 -1.19 -4.49
N GLY A 136 15.47 -0.45 -5.43
CA GLY A 136 14.09 -0.65 -5.91
C GLY A 136 12.97 -0.17 -4.98
N HIS A 137 13.27 0.34 -3.77
CA HIS A 137 12.28 0.78 -2.77
C HIS A 137 12.28 2.31 -2.59
N TRP A 138 11.24 2.94 -3.10
CA TRP A 138 11.04 4.38 -3.11
C TRP A 138 9.91 4.78 -2.17
N VAL A 139 10.12 5.81 -1.35
CA VAL A 139 9.13 6.28 -0.36
C VAL A 139 9.08 7.81 -0.38
N ALA A 140 7.87 8.38 -0.41
CA ALA A 140 7.64 9.82 -0.27
C ALA A 140 7.20 10.12 1.17
N CYS A 141 8.12 10.08 2.13
CA CYS A 141 7.84 10.35 3.54
C CYS A 141 9.06 10.94 4.25
N TRP A 142 8.87 12.00 5.03
CA TRP A 142 9.90 12.56 5.92
C TRP A 142 10.35 11.57 7.01
N HIS A 143 9.51 10.59 7.35
CA HIS A 143 9.75 9.62 8.42
C HIS A 143 9.96 8.19 7.89
N ALA A 144 10.32 8.03 6.61
CA ALA A 144 10.46 6.71 5.99
C ALA A 144 11.47 5.81 6.73
N GLU A 145 12.61 6.36 7.17
CA GLU A 145 13.63 5.60 7.92
C GLU A 145 13.09 5.04 9.24
N GLN A 146 12.32 5.85 9.97
CA GLN A 146 11.65 5.43 11.20
C GLN A 146 10.67 4.28 10.93
N VAL A 147 9.95 4.34 9.81
CA VAL A 147 8.93 3.35 9.45
C VAL A 147 9.54 2.04 8.97
N LEU A 148 10.61 2.11 8.17
CA LEU A 148 11.42 0.98 7.70
C LEU A 148 12.22 0.28 8.81
N GLY A 149 12.18 0.82 10.04
CA GLY A 149 12.80 0.21 11.21
C GLY A 149 14.27 0.59 11.43
N GLY A 150 14.76 1.68 10.81
CA GLY A 150 16.09 2.25 11.04
C GLY A 150 17.24 1.26 10.81
N ALA A 151 17.79 1.25 9.59
CA ALA A 151 19.15 0.76 9.37
C ALA A 151 20.01 1.97 8.96
N ALA A 152 20.71 2.52 9.94
CA ALA A 152 21.97 3.23 9.74
C ALA A 152 23.06 2.39 10.42
#